data_AF-A0AAD2EEA4-F1
#
_entry.id   AF-A0AAD2EEA4-F1
#
_cell.length_a   1.000
_cell.length_b   1.000
_cell.length_c   1.000
_cell.angle_alpha   90.00
_cell.angle_beta   90.00
_cell.angle_gamma   90.00
#
_symmetry.space_group_name_H-M   'P 1'
#
loop_
_entity.id
_entity.type
_entity.pdbx_description
1 polymer ?
#
loop_
_entity_poly.entity_id
_entity_poly.type
_entity_poly.pdbx_seq_one_letter_code
_entity_poly.pdbx_strand_id
1 'polypeptide(L)'
;MTIVQDPHIVALYKKIHENPEYLNVPREMTFVESPLHTAASEGNTGLALEISRLKPSPGKKLNLSGPSPLHLALGKGHTNTVRRLVKHDPELICVPGREGITLLHYAVEKKGH
;
A
#
# COMPACT_ATOMS: atom_id res chain seq x y z
N MET A 1 18.95 36.36 -6.16
CA MET A 1 19.11 34.92 -5.91
C MET A 1 17.92 34.23 -6.57
N THR A 2 18.05 33.82 -7.83
CA THR A 2 16.94 33.31 -8.63
C THR A 2 16.72 31.84 -8.24
N ILE A 3 15.54 31.53 -7.69
CA ILE A 3 15.14 30.15 -7.41
C ILE A 3 15.01 29.48 -8.77
N VAL A 4 15.98 28.65 -9.15
CA VAL A 4 15.86 27.80 -10.35
C VAL A 4 14.78 26.79 -10.01
N GLN A 5 13.55 27.05 -10.48
CA GLN A 5 12.47 26.10 -10.34
C GLN A 5 12.80 24.90 -11.23
N ASP A 6 12.69 23.70 -10.65
CA ASP A 6 12.94 22.45 -11.37
C ASP A 6 12.04 22.42 -12.63
N PRO A 7 12.64 22.31 -13.83
CA PRO A 7 11.89 22.36 -15.08
C PRO A 7 10.82 21.26 -15.19
N HIS A 8 10.99 20.13 -14.51
CA HIS A 8 10.00 19.06 -14.45
C HIS A 8 8.79 19.45 -13.60
N ILE A 9 9.00 20.19 -12.52
CA ILE A 9 7.92 20.72 -11.67
C ILE A 9 7.13 21.77 -12.45
N VAL A 10 7.82 22.69 -13.14
CA VAL A 10 7.18 23.72 -13.99
C VAL A 10 6.35 23.06 -15.10
N ALA A 11 6.88 22.03 -15.76
CA ALA A 11 6.17 21.27 -16.79
C ALA A 11 4.95 20.51 -16.25
N LEU A 12 5.02 19.97 -15.02
CA LEU A 12 3.89 19.32 -14.37
C LEU A 12 2.75 20.32 -14.13
N TYR A 13 3.05 21.48 -13.56
CA TYR A 13 2.04 22.53 -13.34
C TYR A 13 1.43 23.05 -14.63
N LYS A 14 2.24 23.17 -15.69
CA LYS A 14 1.72 23.53 -17.02
C LYS A 14 0.68 22.51 -17.51
N LYS A 15 0.98 21.22 -17.38
CA LYS A 15 0.06 20.13 -17.77
C LYS A 15 -1.21 20.07 -16.93
N ILE A 16 -1.13 20.38 -15.64
CA ILE A 16 -2.29 20.50 -14.75
C ILE A 16 -3.18 21.69 -15.13
N HIS A 17 -2.58 22.82 -15.56
CA HIS A 17 -3.34 23.97 -16.05
C HIS A 17 -4.00 23.69 -17.40
N GLU A 18 -3.31 23.00 -18.31
CA GLU A 18 -3.83 22.63 -19.63
C GLU A 18 -4.93 21.56 -19.55
N ASN A 19 -4.84 20.65 -18.58
CA ASN A 19 -5.85 19.65 -18.29
C ASN A 19 -6.02 19.51 -16.76
N PRO A 20 -7.08 20.08 -16.18
CA PRO A 20 -7.36 19.97 -14.74
C PRO A 20 -7.48 18.52 -14.24
N GLU A 21 -7.86 17.58 -15.12
CA GLU A 21 -7.96 16.15 -14.83
C GLU A 21 -6.64 15.39 -15.09
N TYR A 22 -5.53 16.07 -15.40
CA TYR A 22 -4.24 15.43 -15.75
C TYR A 22 -3.67 14.56 -14.63
N LEU A 23 -3.92 14.92 -13.37
CA LEU A 23 -3.60 14.08 -12.20
C LEU A 23 -4.71 13.10 -11.87
N ASN A 24 -5.91 13.32 -12.40
CA ASN A 24 -7.11 12.55 -12.13
C ASN A 24 -7.44 11.64 -13.32
N VAL A 25 -6.40 11.05 -13.93
CA VAL A 25 -6.60 9.90 -14.82
C VAL A 25 -7.42 8.88 -14.04
N PRO A 26 -8.58 8.41 -14.56
CA PRO A 26 -9.26 7.28 -13.99
C PRO A 26 -8.27 6.12 -14.09
N ARG A 27 -7.59 5.86 -12.97
CA ARG A 27 -7.06 4.54 -12.71
C ARG A 27 -8.29 3.67 -12.89
N GLU A 28 -8.39 2.88 -13.95
CA GLU A 28 -9.26 1.71 -13.93
C GLU A 28 -8.68 0.74 -12.89
N MET A 29 -8.72 1.17 -11.63
CA MET A 29 -8.43 0.44 -10.45
C MET A 29 -9.61 0.73 -9.58
N THR A 30 -10.59 -0.14 -9.74
CA THR A 30 -11.55 -0.40 -8.68
C THR A 30 -10.72 -0.64 -7.40
N PHE A 31 -10.63 0.36 -6.51
CA PHE A 31 -10.05 0.21 -5.19
C PHE A 31 -11.04 -0.65 -4.40
N VAL A 32 -11.04 -1.94 -4.66
CA VAL A 32 -11.92 -2.91 -4.03
C VAL A 32 -11.18 -3.43 -2.82
N GLU A 33 -11.76 -3.26 -1.64
CA GLU A 33 -11.45 -4.07 -0.47
C GLU A 33 -11.43 -5.54 -0.91
N SER A 34 -10.23 -6.08 -1.11
CA SER A 34 -10.11 -7.44 -1.66
C SER A 34 -10.36 -8.45 -0.55
N PRO A 35 -10.76 -9.70 -0.87
CA PRO A 35 -10.82 -10.78 0.12
C PRO A 35 -9.52 -10.95 0.94
N LEU A 36 -8.36 -10.62 0.35
CA LEU A 36 -7.08 -10.64 1.06
C LEU A 36 -6.99 -9.57 2.17
N HIS A 37 -7.57 -8.38 1.97
CA HIS A 37 -7.62 -7.35 3.00
C HIS A 37 -8.46 -7.82 4.18
N THR A 38 -9.66 -8.36 3.92
CA THR A 38 -10.54 -8.92 4.94
C THR A 38 -9.86 -10.06 5.70
N ALA A 39 -9.33 -11.06 5.00
CA ALA A 39 -8.65 -12.20 5.62
C ALA A 39 -7.44 -11.77 6.47
N ALA A 40 -6.65 -10.79 6.00
CA ALA A 40 -5.52 -10.26 6.75
C ALA A 40 -5.97 -9.45 7.99
N SER A 41 -7.02 -8.64 7.83
CA SER A 41 -7.66 -7.83 8.87
C SER A 41 -8.36 -8.66 9.94
N GLU A 42 -8.79 -9.88 9.64
CA GLU A 42 -9.36 -10.83 10.59
C GLU A 42 -8.31 -11.78 11.19
N GLY A 43 -7.08 -11.72 10.69
CA GLY A 43 -6.02 -12.64 11.11
C GLY A 43 -6.20 -14.07 10.61
N ASN A 44 -7.08 -14.31 9.62
CA ASN A 44 -7.30 -15.63 9.02
C ASN A 44 -6.13 -16.02 8.10
N THR A 45 -5.05 -16.51 8.71
CA THR A 45 -3.79 -16.75 8.01
C THR A 45 -3.91 -17.80 6.89
N GLY A 46 -4.73 -18.84 7.10
CA GLY A 46 -4.92 -19.90 6.10
C GLY A 46 -5.58 -19.37 4.83
N LEU A 47 -6.68 -18.63 5.01
CA LEU A 47 -7.39 -17.99 3.90
C LEU A 47 -6.52 -16.93 3.21
N ALA A 48 -5.79 -16.11 3.96
CA ALA A 48 -4.92 -15.09 3.39
C ALA A 48 -3.81 -15.70 2.51
N LEU A 49 -3.19 -16.80 2.94
CA LEU A 49 -2.19 -17.52 2.15
C LEU A 49 -2.79 -18.15 0.89
N GLU A 50 -3.96 -18.76 1.00
CA GLU A 50 -4.64 -19.37 -0.14
C GLU A 50 -4.99 -18.32 -1.20
N ILE A 51 -5.54 -17.18 -0.78
CA ILE A 51 -5.84 -16.07 -1.69
C ILE A 51 -4.55 -15.54 -2.34
N SER A 52 -3.48 -15.37 -1.57
CA SER A 52 -2.18 -14.90 -2.07
C SER A 52 -1.54 -15.86 -3.06
N ARG A 53 -1.79 -17.17 -2.93
CA ARG A 53 -1.33 -18.21 -3.85
C ARG A 53 -2.13 -18.18 -5.16
N LEU A 54 -3.45 -18.04 -5.07
CA LEU A 54 -4.35 -18.06 -6.24
C LEU A 54 -4.25 -16.79 -7.09
N LYS A 55 -3.94 -15.65 -6.47
CA LYS A 55 -3.66 -14.39 -7.15
C LYS A 55 -2.48 -13.70 -6.46
N PRO A 56 -1.29 -13.63 -7.09
CA PRO A 56 -0.13 -12.95 -6.52
C PRO A 56 -0.23 -11.40 -6.52
N SER A 57 -1.00 -10.81 -7.43
CA SER A 57 -1.11 -9.34 -7.61
C SER A 57 -1.84 -8.52 -6.51
N PRO A 58 -2.81 -9.03 -5.72
CA PRO A 58 -3.59 -8.24 -4.77
C PRO A 58 -2.84 -7.93 -3.46
N GLY A 59 -1.75 -8.64 -3.14
CA GLY A 59 -0.99 -8.39 -1.91
C GLY A 59 -0.39 -6.98 -1.82
N LYS A 60 -0.08 -6.39 -2.97
CA LYS A 60 0.48 -5.03 -3.09
C LYS A 60 -0.57 -3.95 -3.30
N LYS A 61 -1.83 -4.34 -3.52
CA LYS A 61 -2.92 -3.37 -3.77
C LYS A 61 -3.35 -2.76 -2.44
N LEU A 62 -3.56 -1.45 -2.45
CA LEU A 62 -4.11 -0.73 -1.31
C LEU A 62 -5.64 -0.75 -1.37
N ASN A 63 -6.30 -0.81 -0.23
CA ASN A 63 -7.75 -0.58 -0.15
C ASN A 63 -8.07 0.92 -0.24
N LEU A 64 -9.37 1.25 -0.13
CA LEU A 64 -9.88 2.62 -0.23
C LEU A 64 -9.29 3.58 0.81
N SER A 65 -8.85 3.06 1.96
CA SER A 65 -8.29 3.87 3.03
C SER A 65 -6.79 4.11 2.86
N GLY A 66 -6.14 3.43 1.90
CA GLY A 66 -4.69 3.46 1.68
C GLY A 66 -3.83 2.34 2.30
N PRO A 67 -4.25 1.50 3.27
CA PRO A 67 -3.46 0.35 3.70
C PRO A 67 -3.53 -0.82 2.73
N SER A 68 -2.44 -1.60 2.66
CA SER A 68 -2.41 -2.93 2.06
C SER A 68 -2.95 -3.99 3.04
N PRO A 69 -3.20 -5.24 2.60
CA PRO A 69 -3.60 -6.31 3.50
C PRO A 69 -2.63 -6.50 4.68
N LEU A 70 -1.34 -6.35 4.41
CA LEU A 70 -0.28 -6.53 5.41
C LEU A 70 -0.29 -5.42 6.48
N HIS A 71 -0.63 -4.18 6.09
CA HIS A 71 -0.84 -3.08 7.04
C HIS A 71 -2.01 -3.36 7.99
N LEU A 72 -3.13 -3.89 7.46
CA LEU A 72 -4.30 -4.23 8.27
C LEU A 72 -4.00 -5.33 9.30
N ALA A 73 -3.30 -6.39 8.87
CA ALA A 73 -2.87 -7.45 9.77
C ALA A 73 -1.94 -6.93 10.86
N LEU A 74 -0.99 -6.06 10.51
CA LEU A 74 -0.06 -5.47 11.48
C LEU A 74 -0.76 -4.56 12.48
N GLY A 75 -1.60 -3.62 11.99
CA GLY A 75 -2.33 -2.66 12.83
C GLY A 75 -3.27 -3.32 13.84
N LYS A 76 -3.79 -4.51 13.52
CA LYS A 76 -4.62 -5.33 14.43
C LYS A 76 -3.84 -6.36 15.26
N GLY A 77 -2.51 -6.38 15.15
CA GLY A 77 -1.67 -7.27 15.94
C GLY A 77 -1.62 -8.73 15.48
N HIS A 78 -2.07 -9.03 14.26
CA HIS A 78 -2.05 -10.39 13.68
C HIS A 78 -0.65 -10.77 13.16
N THR A 79 0.33 -10.79 14.06
CA THR A 79 1.76 -11.02 13.77
C THR A 79 2.03 -12.34 13.04
N ASN A 80 1.28 -13.41 13.35
CA ASN A 80 1.41 -14.68 12.64
C ASN A 80 1.00 -14.57 11.17
N THR A 81 -0.08 -13.84 10.88
CA THR A 81 -0.55 -13.58 9.51
C THR A 81 0.47 -12.75 8.75
N VAL A 82 0.99 -11.68 9.36
CA VAL A 82 2.07 -10.86 8.78
C VAL A 82 3.28 -11.73 8.45
N ARG A 83 3.80 -12.48 9.43
CA ARG A 83 4.98 -13.34 9.26
C ARG A 83 4.80 -14.36 8.14
N ARG A 84 3.63 -15.00 8.06
CA ARG A 84 3.38 -16.04 7.03
C ARG A 84 3.20 -15.43 5.63
N LEU A 85 2.54 -14.28 5.50
CA LEU A 85 2.42 -13.57 4.23
C LEU A 85 3.78 -13.05 3.74
N VAL A 86 4.61 -12.49 4.61
CA VAL A 86 5.98 -12.04 4.26
C VAL A 86 6.88 -13.21 3.87
N LYS A 87 6.74 -14.36 4.53
CA LYS A 87 7.47 -15.57 4.15
C LYS A 87 7.04 -16.08 2.76
N HIS A 88 5.77 -15.87 2.39
CA HIS A 88 5.23 -16.25 1.09
C HIS A 88 5.66 -15.26 -0.01
N ASP A 89 5.58 -13.96 0.26
CA ASP A 89 6.01 -12.88 -0.63
C ASP A 89 6.74 -11.79 0.19
N PRO A 90 8.09 -11.79 0.17
CA PRO A 90 8.89 -10.81 0.90
C PRO A 90 8.69 -9.37 0.42
N GLU A 91 8.27 -9.14 -0.84
CA GLU A 91 8.14 -7.80 -1.39
C GLU A 91 6.97 -7.02 -0.78
N LEU A 92 6.05 -7.71 -0.08
CA LEU A 92 4.92 -7.09 0.60
C LEU A 92 5.31 -6.12 1.71
N ILE A 93 6.52 -6.25 2.28
CA ILE A 93 7.02 -5.34 3.34
C ILE A 93 7.35 -3.94 2.81
N CYS A 94 7.66 -3.84 1.51
CA CYS A 94 8.07 -2.61 0.85
C CYS A 94 6.89 -1.80 0.29
N VAL A 95 5.66 -2.33 0.40
CA VAL A 95 4.47 -1.65 -0.12
C VAL A 95 4.22 -0.38 0.70
N PRO A 96 4.24 0.82 0.10
CA PRO A 96 3.87 2.04 0.78
C PRO A 96 2.35 2.10 0.92
N GLY A 97 1.86 2.17 2.15
CA GLY A 97 0.47 2.44 2.47
C GLY A 97 0.12 3.92 2.33
N ARG A 98 -0.87 4.36 3.11
CA ARG A 98 -1.23 5.78 3.23
C ARG A 98 0.01 6.61 3.64
N GLU A 99 0.14 7.80 3.04
CA GLU A 99 1.25 8.75 3.32
C GLU A 99 2.65 8.21 3.03
N GLY A 100 2.77 7.12 2.25
CA GLY A 100 4.06 6.49 1.99
C GLY A 100 4.58 5.63 3.14
N ILE A 101 3.77 5.43 4.19
CA ILE A 101 4.15 4.66 5.37
C ILE A 101 4.26 3.18 4.97
N THR A 102 5.45 2.60 5.15
CA THR A 102 5.70 1.16 5.00
C THR A 102 5.65 0.44 6.35
N LEU A 103 5.56 -0.90 6.33
CA LEU A 103 5.65 -1.70 7.57
C LEU A 103 6.97 -1.50 8.34
N LEU A 104 8.06 -1.14 7.67
CA LEU A 104 9.33 -0.85 8.33
C LEU A 104 9.24 0.36 9.27
N HIS A 105 8.42 1.37 8.93
CA HIS A 105 8.19 2.51 9.82
C HIS A 105 7.55 2.07 11.15
N TYR A 106 6.55 1.19 11.10
CA TYR A 106 5.90 0.64 12.30
C TYR A 106 6.85 -0.20 13.18
N ALA A 107 7.82 -0.89 12.58
CA ALA A 107 8.80 -1.69 13.32
C ALA A 107 9.78 -0.81 14.12
N VAL A 108 10.08 0.38 13.62
CA VAL A 108 10.93 1.36 14.31
C VAL A 108 10.16 2.05 15.44
N GLU A 109 8.89 2.41 15.21
CA GLU A 109 8.03 3.07 16.20
C GLU A 109 7.83 2.21 17.48
N LYS A 110 7.56 0.90 17.32
CA LYS A 110 7.33 0.01 18.48
C LYS A 110 8.58 -0.37 19.28
N LYS A 111 9.79 -0.11 18.77
CA LYS A 111 11.05 -0.42 19.49
C LYS A 111 11.51 0.69 20.43
N GLY A 112 10.81 1.82 20.45
CA GLY A 112 11.08 2.97 21.33
C GLY A 112 10.32 2.97 22.66
N HIS A 113 9.65 1.88 23.02
CA HIS A 113 8.93 1.68 24.28
C HIS A 113 9.37 0.36 24.92
#